data_AF-A0A1R0GU88-F1
#
_entry.id   AF-A0A1R0GU88-F1
#
_cell.length_a   1.000
_cell.length_b   1.000
_cell.length_c   1.000
_cell.angle_alpha   90.00
_cell.angle_beta   90.00
_cell.angle_gamma   90.00
#
_symmetry.space_group_name_H-M   'P 1'
#
loop_
_entity.id
_entity.type
_entity.pdbx_description
1 polymer ?
#
loop_
_entity_poly.entity_id
_entity_poly.type
_entity_poly.pdbx_seq_one_letter_code
_entity_poly.pdbx_strand_id
1 'polypeptide(L)'
;MMVAASNNYWETWEKLYNLCIETKCSIRLWSAFTHMIIKSPEWNLKFVSIIEDSFVKACEHKSNIDSSLRVIKNCCTVALLKSSTLEDPISFAKNVANLYKKFKVHIPVSLFYFLIGSVCNDAPNVQETSAKVINGRSNYRGRGKRAYEFFESMRNFGFEPKYYHFEKLIDYLTRRRNRDDLVIVSDIFFKLSSDRSYDLLSEKSILMCLSYFLIFRQEKLIKKSIKLYFESITRTNDKSVYENPQIIASYNRLINSILISLSQVNPHIAITENHSDENIMTDDYLPSLIMNLVFCTYENFKSQMHYSEYNISVLLSGISKILSHLKVSDSLHENKPDPSINLVNYQHRLVEFAMILLDDLSKHDSEINVVTVTSLIRICEKLGDPNLSIYFFYSMDLDQNELAHEPGFFEFLNLSHITKTPDPEIALDSLYIEPRIIDSISEKLASVHPNLYTFNVIIQLYLSRDMPVKASSYLHSAVNDHNLIPNIKTFAPFANYFDRIYPSDPETSIMGMRWVFDCMKFFDVPFDSQISKHIKKRIPQSLI
;
A
#
# COMPACT_ATOMS: atom_id res chain seq x y z
N MET A 1 -17.99 38.20 -16.56
CA MET A 1 -18.92 37.25 -15.90
C MET A 1 -18.38 36.66 -14.59
N MET A 2 -17.14 36.12 -14.52
CA MET A 2 -16.60 35.59 -13.25
C MET A 2 -16.46 36.63 -12.13
N VAL A 3 -16.18 37.89 -12.46
CA VAL A 3 -16.04 39.02 -11.50
C VAL A 3 -17.37 39.42 -10.84
N ALA A 4 -18.53 39.05 -11.42
CA ALA A 4 -19.84 39.39 -10.86
C ALA A 4 -20.35 38.35 -9.84
N ALA A 5 -19.82 37.12 -9.86
CA ALA A 5 -20.21 36.06 -8.94
C ALA A 5 -19.70 36.28 -7.50
N SER A 6 -18.70 37.15 -7.32
CA SER A 6 -18.10 37.50 -6.02
C SER A 6 -18.80 38.67 -5.30
N ASN A 7 -19.74 39.37 -5.94
CA ASN A 7 -20.26 40.66 -5.45
C ASN A 7 -21.73 40.64 -5.00
N ASN A 8 -22.24 39.54 -4.43
CA ASN A 8 -23.61 39.46 -3.88
C ASN A 8 -24.77 39.77 -4.87
N TYR A 9 -24.56 39.73 -6.18
CA TYR A 9 -25.62 39.93 -7.19
C TYR A 9 -26.59 38.74 -7.33
N TRP A 10 -26.76 37.93 -6.28
CA TRP A 10 -27.53 36.68 -6.34
C TRP A 10 -28.98 36.91 -6.75
N GLU A 11 -29.68 37.91 -6.20
CA GLU A 11 -31.05 38.22 -6.61
C GLU A 11 -31.16 38.51 -8.11
N THR A 12 -30.13 39.10 -8.70
CA THR A 12 -30.09 39.39 -10.14
C THR A 12 -29.90 38.11 -10.94
N TRP A 13 -29.05 37.19 -10.46
CA TRP A 13 -28.84 35.89 -11.09
C TRP A 13 -30.03 34.96 -10.96
N GLU A 14 -30.71 34.94 -9.82
CA GLU A 14 -31.94 34.19 -9.60
C GLU A 14 -33.06 34.70 -10.51
N LYS A 15 -33.22 36.02 -10.64
CA LYS A 15 -34.12 36.63 -11.64
C LYS A 15 -33.72 36.27 -13.06
N LEU A 16 -32.43 36.31 -13.42
CA LEU A 16 -31.95 35.96 -14.75
C LEU A 16 -32.16 34.47 -15.06
N TYR A 17 -31.98 33.62 -14.05
CA TYR A 17 -32.20 32.19 -14.13
C TYR A 17 -33.69 31.91 -14.33
N ASN A 18 -34.55 32.41 -13.45
CA ASN A 18 -36.01 32.29 -13.56
C ASN A 18 -36.51 32.82 -14.91
N LEU A 19 -36.01 33.98 -15.35
CA LEU A 19 -36.29 34.54 -16.66
C LEU A 19 -35.83 33.59 -17.77
N CYS A 20 -34.63 33.01 -17.68
CA CYS A 20 -34.15 32.03 -18.67
C CYS A 20 -35.04 30.79 -18.72
N ILE A 21 -35.53 30.32 -17.57
CA ILE A 21 -36.45 29.19 -17.54
C ILE A 21 -37.84 29.59 -18.10
N GLU A 22 -38.37 30.75 -17.73
CA GLU A 22 -39.69 31.28 -18.19
C GLU A 22 -39.71 31.58 -19.68
N THR A 23 -38.66 32.22 -20.20
CA THR A 23 -38.52 32.60 -21.61
C THR A 23 -38.15 31.42 -22.50
N LYS A 24 -37.99 30.22 -21.93
CA LYS A 24 -37.48 29.02 -22.63
C LYS A 24 -36.13 29.28 -23.30
N CYS A 25 -35.34 30.23 -22.80
CA CYS A 25 -33.99 30.44 -23.29
C CYS A 25 -33.23 29.11 -23.21
N SER A 26 -32.44 28.87 -24.26
CA SER A 26 -31.65 27.67 -24.50
C SER A 26 -31.26 26.94 -23.21
N ILE A 27 -31.81 25.74 -23.03
CA ILE A 27 -31.44 24.75 -22.01
C ILE A 27 -29.90 24.64 -21.84
N ARG A 28 -29.11 24.99 -22.87
CA ARG A 28 -27.63 25.06 -22.82
C ARG A 28 -27.08 26.04 -21.77
N LEU A 29 -27.84 27.06 -21.35
CA LEU A 29 -27.40 28.03 -20.35
C LEU A 29 -27.45 27.49 -18.92
N TRP A 30 -28.23 26.44 -18.64
CA TRP A 30 -28.42 25.91 -17.28
C TRP A 30 -27.13 25.40 -16.63
N SER A 31 -26.22 24.83 -17.43
CA SER A 31 -24.90 24.41 -16.94
C SER A 31 -24.05 25.61 -16.47
N ALA A 32 -24.04 26.68 -17.26
CA ALA A 32 -23.33 27.91 -16.91
C ALA A 32 -23.89 28.55 -15.64
N PHE A 33 -25.22 28.57 -15.49
CA PHE A 33 -25.86 29.03 -14.25
C PHE A 33 -25.54 28.13 -13.07
N THR A 34 -25.54 26.81 -13.24
CA THR A 34 -25.15 25.87 -12.17
C THR A 34 -23.76 26.18 -11.62
N HIS A 35 -22.79 26.48 -12.49
CA HIS A 35 -21.45 26.91 -12.08
C HIS A 35 -21.41 28.20 -11.25
N MET A 36 -22.44 29.04 -11.35
CA MET A 36 -22.57 30.25 -10.55
C MET A 36 -23.28 29.97 -9.23
N ILE A 37 -24.35 29.17 -9.26
CA ILE A 37 -25.15 28.77 -8.09
C ILE A 37 -24.25 28.12 -7.05
N ILE A 38 -23.40 27.18 -7.44
CA ILE A 38 -22.50 26.45 -6.53
C ILE A 38 -21.50 27.34 -5.77
N LYS A 39 -21.33 28.60 -6.16
CA LYS A 39 -20.47 29.57 -5.46
C LYS A 39 -21.22 30.36 -4.40
N SER A 40 -22.55 30.24 -4.32
CA SER A 40 -23.34 30.96 -3.32
C SER A 40 -23.33 30.22 -1.97
N PRO A 41 -23.53 30.94 -0.85
CA PRO A 41 -23.94 30.32 0.39
C PRO A 41 -25.24 29.53 0.17
N GLU A 42 -25.38 28.40 0.88
CA GLU A 42 -26.59 27.54 0.87
C GLU A 42 -27.02 27.09 -0.54
N TRP A 43 -26.08 27.01 -1.47
CA TRP A 43 -26.36 26.69 -2.87
C TRP A 43 -27.06 25.34 -3.03
N ASN A 44 -26.85 24.39 -2.11
CA ASN A 44 -27.44 23.06 -2.14
C ASN A 44 -28.97 23.10 -2.10
N LEU A 45 -29.57 23.87 -1.20
CA LEU A 45 -31.04 24.00 -1.10
C LEU A 45 -31.61 24.68 -2.34
N LYS A 46 -30.95 25.77 -2.77
CA LYS A 46 -31.34 26.55 -3.95
C LYS A 46 -31.24 25.72 -5.23
N PHE A 47 -30.17 24.95 -5.37
CA PHE A 47 -29.96 24.05 -6.50
C PHE A 47 -31.04 22.97 -6.59
N VAL A 48 -31.43 22.37 -5.46
CA VAL A 48 -32.50 21.37 -5.43
C VAL A 48 -33.82 21.98 -5.92
N SER A 49 -34.21 23.16 -5.42
CA SER A 49 -35.41 23.88 -5.89
C SER A 49 -35.36 24.18 -7.39
N ILE A 50 -34.21 24.62 -7.87
CA ILE A 50 -33.97 24.94 -9.28
C ILE A 50 -34.10 23.70 -10.18
N ILE A 51 -33.52 22.57 -9.75
CA ILE A 51 -33.64 21.32 -10.49
C ILE A 51 -35.07 20.80 -10.44
N GLU A 52 -35.77 20.96 -9.33
CA GLU A 52 -37.19 20.61 -9.22
C GLU A 52 -38.05 21.37 -10.23
N ASP A 53 -37.91 22.69 -10.31
CA ASP A 53 -38.63 23.51 -11.30
C ASP A 53 -38.27 23.10 -12.74
N SER A 54 -37.00 22.75 -12.96
CA SER A 54 -36.52 22.26 -14.25
C SER A 54 -37.20 20.93 -14.62
N PHE A 55 -37.43 20.04 -13.66
CA PHE A 55 -38.17 18.79 -13.86
C PHE A 55 -39.64 19.05 -14.21
N VAL A 56 -40.32 19.93 -13.47
CA VAL A 56 -41.72 20.30 -13.73
C VAL A 56 -41.88 20.72 -15.19
N LYS A 57 -41.04 21.67 -15.63
CA LYS A 57 -41.10 22.20 -17.01
C LYS A 57 -40.69 21.19 -18.06
N ALA A 58 -39.73 20.31 -17.77
CA ALA A 58 -39.37 19.19 -18.65
C ALA A 58 -40.55 18.22 -18.86
N CYS A 59 -41.30 17.92 -17.78
CA CYS A 59 -42.47 17.04 -17.83
C CYS A 59 -43.66 17.67 -18.56
N GLU A 60 -43.84 18.99 -18.48
CA GLU A 60 -44.85 19.73 -19.25
C GLU A 60 -44.57 19.69 -20.76
N HIS A 61 -43.30 19.56 -21.16
CA HIS A 61 -42.85 19.54 -22.56
C HIS A 61 -42.57 18.11 -23.07
N LYS A 62 -43.63 17.31 -23.23
CA LYS A 62 -43.58 15.89 -23.67
C LYS A 62 -42.70 15.63 -24.91
N SER A 63 -42.63 16.55 -25.87
CA SER A 63 -41.86 16.38 -27.11
C SER A 63 -40.34 16.53 -26.94
N ASN A 64 -39.84 16.99 -25.78
CA ASN A 64 -38.43 17.30 -25.58
C ASN A 64 -37.88 16.87 -24.20
N ILE A 65 -38.51 15.88 -23.58
CA ILE A 65 -38.18 15.43 -22.22
C ILE A 65 -36.73 14.91 -22.14
N ASP A 66 -36.27 14.16 -23.14
CA ASP A 66 -34.94 13.55 -23.14
C ASP A 66 -33.79 14.58 -23.19
N SER A 67 -33.97 15.67 -23.96
CA SER A 67 -32.96 16.73 -24.03
C SER A 67 -32.90 17.53 -22.73
N SER A 68 -34.06 17.76 -22.11
CA SER A 68 -34.19 18.44 -20.81
C SER A 68 -33.56 17.60 -19.70
N LEU A 69 -33.85 16.29 -19.67
CA LEU A 69 -33.25 15.34 -18.72
C LEU A 69 -31.73 15.23 -18.88
N ARG A 70 -31.21 15.32 -20.11
CA ARG A 70 -29.76 15.34 -20.36
C ARG A 70 -29.09 16.56 -19.73
N VAL A 71 -29.76 17.71 -19.75
CA VAL A 71 -29.20 18.93 -19.16
C VAL A 71 -29.37 18.97 -17.65
N ILE A 72 -30.50 18.51 -17.12
CA ILE A 72 -30.67 18.29 -15.68
C ILE A 72 -29.56 17.38 -15.15
N LYS A 73 -29.29 16.26 -15.84
CA LYS A 73 -28.16 15.38 -15.53
C LYS A 73 -26.84 16.15 -15.51
N ASN A 74 -26.53 16.95 -16.53
CA ASN A 74 -25.28 17.72 -16.58
C ASN A 74 -25.19 18.74 -15.43
N CYS A 75 -26.28 19.42 -15.09
CA CYS A 75 -26.32 20.33 -13.95
C CYS A 75 -26.03 19.58 -12.64
N CYS A 76 -26.68 18.43 -12.41
CA CYS A 76 -26.41 17.59 -11.24
C CYS A 76 -24.95 17.13 -11.20
N THR A 77 -24.37 16.72 -12.33
CA THR A 77 -22.95 16.34 -12.43
C THR A 77 -22.02 17.51 -12.08
N VAL A 78 -22.28 18.72 -12.57
CA VAL A 78 -21.48 19.92 -12.24
C VAL A 78 -21.59 20.27 -10.76
N ALA A 79 -22.81 20.27 -10.21
CA ALA A 79 -23.07 20.52 -8.81
C ALA A 79 -22.32 19.54 -7.90
N LEU A 80 -22.39 18.25 -8.24
CA LEU A 80 -21.75 17.20 -7.47
C LEU A 80 -20.22 17.14 -7.64
N LEU A 81 -19.65 17.53 -8.79
CA LEU A 81 -18.19 17.71 -8.94
C LEU A 81 -17.64 18.76 -7.96
N LYS A 82 -18.49 19.69 -7.55
CA LYS A 82 -18.18 20.77 -6.62
C LYS A 82 -18.71 20.48 -5.22
N SER A 83 -19.41 19.36 -5.03
CA SER A 83 -19.95 18.94 -3.74
C SER A 83 -18.92 18.31 -2.82
N SER A 84 -17.67 18.13 -3.25
CA SER A 84 -16.59 17.72 -2.34
C SER A 84 -16.36 18.73 -1.20
N THR A 85 -16.96 19.93 -1.28
CA THR A 85 -17.00 20.93 -0.21
C THR A 85 -18.33 20.96 0.55
N LEU A 86 -19.29 20.07 0.26
CA LEU A 86 -20.55 20.01 1.01
C LEU A 86 -20.32 19.39 2.38
N GLU A 87 -20.95 19.98 3.41
CA GLU A 87 -20.99 19.38 4.74
C GLU A 87 -21.80 18.07 4.78
N ASP A 88 -22.78 17.90 3.87
CA ASP A 88 -23.62 16.70 3.77
C ASP A 88 -23.97 16.32 2.31
N PRO A 89 -23.07 15.62 1.60
CA PRO A 89 -23.33 15.14 0.25
C PRO A 89 -24.40 14.04 0.17
N ILE A 90 -24.66 13.32 1.27
CA ILE A 90 -25.69 12.28 1.33
C ILE A 90 -27.08 12.91 1.25
N SER A 91 -27.33 13.97 2.03
CA SER A 91 -28.60 14.70 1.97
C SER A 91 -28.86 15.27 0.58
N PHE A 92 -27.84 15.87 -0.04
CA PHE A 92 -27.95 16.36 -1.41
C PHE A 92 -28.27 15.24 -2.41
N ALA A 93 -27.55 14.11 -2.34
CA ALA A 93 -27.78 12.99 -3.24
C ALA A 93 -29.20 12.38 -3.06
N LYS A 94 -29.68 12.30 -1.82
CA LYS A 94 -31.06 11.88 -1.50
C LYS A 94 -32.09 12.85 -2.09
N ASN A 95 -31.86 14.15 -2.03
CA ASN A 95 -32.77 15.14 -2.60
C ASN A 95 -32.86 15.00 -4.12
N VAL A 96 -31.71 14.88 -4.81
CA VAL A 96 -31.70 14.63 -6.25
C VAL A 96 -32.45 13.33 -6.60
N ALA A 97 -32.21 12.25 -5.86
CA ALA A 97 -32.94 10.99 -6.06
C ALA A 97 -34.46 11.10 -5.85
N ASN A 98 -34.87 11.82 -4.80
CA ASN A 98 -36.27 12.06 -4.48
C ASN A 98 -36.98 12.85 -5.59
N LEU A 99 -36.28 13.76 -6.27
CA LEU A 99 -36.82 14.47 -7.43
C LEU A 99 -37.14 13.51 -8.57
N TYR A 100 -36.17 12.68 -8.99
CA TYR A 100 -36.41 11.68 -10.03
C TYR A 100 -37.58 10.75 -9.69
N LYS A 101 -37.67 10.32 -8.42
CA LYS A 101 -38.80 9.52 -7.92
C LYS A 101 -40.13 10.27 -7.99
N LYS A 102 -40.17 11.53 -7.52
CA LYS A 102 -41.37 12.38 -7.53
C LYS A 102 -41.95 12.51 -8.94
N PHE A 103 -41.08 12.67 -9.93
CA PHE A 103 -41.47 12.80 -11.34
C PHE A 103 -41.61 11.46 -12.09
N LYS A 104 -41.45 10.32 -11.42
CA LYS A 104 -41.48 8.97 -12.00
C LYS A 104 -40.51 8.81 -13.19
N VAL A 105 -39.36 9.47 -13.11
CA VAL A 105 -38.31 9.40 -14.13
C VAL A 105 -37.22 8.45 -13.66
N HIS A 106 -36.80 7.53 -14.53
CA HIS A 106 -35.69 6.63 -14.23
C HIS A 106 -34.37 7.42 -14.07
N ILE A 107 -33.62 7.14 -13.01
CA ILE A 107 -32.35 7.81 -12.73
C ILE A 107 -31.30 7.34 -13.75
N PRO A 108 -30.71 8.24 -14.55
CA PRO A 108 -29.70 7.84 -15.52
C PRO A 108 -28.54 7.13 -14.82
N VAL A 109 -28.10 6.00 -15.37
CA VAL A 109 -27.05 5.16 -14.76
C VAL A 109 -25.78 5.96 -14.45
N SER A 110 -25.35 6.80 -15.38
CA SER A 110 -24.23 7.75 -15.19
C SER A 110 -24.44 8.77 -14.06
N LEU A 111 -25.68 9.19 -13.80
CA LEU A 111 -25.98 10.10 -12.70
C LEU A 111 -25.90 9.34 -11.37
N PHE A 112 -26.41 8.11 -11.31
CA PHE A 112 -26.27 7.30 -10.10
C PHE A 112 -24.81 6.98 -9.78
N TYR A 113 -24.00 6.63 -10.79
CA TYR A 113 -22.55 6.50 -10.63
C TYR A 113 -21.93 7.76 -10.02
N PHE A 114 -22.38 8.93 -10.47
CA PHE A 114 -21.94 10.19 -9.90
C PHE A 114 -22.40 10.36 -8.44
N LEU A 115 -23.68 10.12 -8.16
CA LEU A 115 -24.26 10.26 -6.82
C LEU A 115 -23.56 9.35 -5.80
N ILE A 116 -23.41 8.05 -6.12
CA ILE A 116 -22.68 7.12 -5.25
C ILE A 116 -21.22 7.53 -5.14
N GLY A 117 -20.60 7.97 -6.23
CA GLY A 117 -19.24 8.49 -6.24
C GLY A 117 -19.07 9.69 -5.33
N SER A 118 -20.04 10.60 -5.27
CA SER A 118 -20.00 11.79 -4.40
C SER A 118 -20.12 11.42 -2.93
N VAL A 119 -21.05 10.52 -2.61
CA VAL A 119 -21.21 9.96 -1.26
C VAL A 119 -19.95 9.19 -0.82
N CYS A 120 -19.22 8.58 -1.76
CA CYS A 120 -18.00 7.81 -1.53
C CYS A 120 -16.70 8.64 -1.62
N ASN A 121 -16.73 9.85 -2.20
CA ASN A 121 -15.55 10.69 -2.44
C ASN A 121 -15.35 11.74 -1.33
N ASP A 122 -15.99 11.59 -0.17
CA ASP A 122 -15.71 12.37 1.03
C ASP A 122 -14.28 12.08 1.51
N ALA A 123 -13.31 12.67 0.82
CA ALA A 123 -11.95 12.74 1.25
C ALA A 123 -11.97 13.56 2.54
N PRO A 124 -11.43 13.05 3.67
CA PRO A 124 -10.93 13.98 4.66
C PRO A 124 -9.91 14.85 3.91
N ASN A 125 -10.03 16.18 3.95
CA ASN A 125 -8.98 17.05 3.46
C ASN A 125 -7.69 16.65 4.18
N VAL A 126 -6.84 15.87 3.50
CA VAL A 126 -5.62 15.27 4.06
C VAL A 126 -4.61 16.35 4.47
N GLN A 127 -4.86 17.62 4.13
CA GLN A 127 -4.06 18.76 4.53
C GLN A 127 -4.37 19.30 5.94
N GLU A 128 -5.47 18.91 6.61
CA GLU A 128 -5.63 19.17 8.05
C GLU A 128 -4.89 18.08 8.86
N THR A 129 -3.57 18.16 8.80
CA THR A 129 -2.64 17.25 9.46
C THR A 129 -2.57 17.51 10.98
N SER A 130 -2.44 16.37 11.68
CA SER A 130 -1.76 16.11 12.96
C SER A 130 -2.37 16.53 14.32
N ALA A 131 -3.12 17.62 14.50
CA ALA A 131 -3.46 18.05 15.89
C ALA A 131 -4.91 17.81 16.37
N LYS A 132 -5.94 17.87 15.50
CA LYS A 132 -7.36 17.79 15.92
C LYS A 132 -8.02 16.43 15.76
N VAL A 133 -7.33 15.44 15.18
CA VAL A 133 -7.92 14.13 14.83
C VAL A 133 -8.17 13.23 16.06
N ILE A 134 -7.51 13.48 17.20
CA ILE A 134 -7.70 12.66 18.40
C ILE A 134 -9.09 12.86 19.03
N ASN A 135 -9.69 14.05 18.93
CA ASN A 135 -11.03 14.33 19.45
C ASN A 135 -12.16 14.23 18.41
N GLY A 136 -11.84 14.05 17.13
CA GLY A 136 -12.82 13.97 16.02
C GLY A 136 -13.30 12.55 15.66
N ARG A 137 -12.87 11.50 16.38
CA ARG A 137 -13.18 10.09 16.05
C ARG A 137 -14.68 9.76 16.01
N SER A 138 -15.56 10.55 16.63
CA SER A 138 -17.01 10.31 16.64
C SER A 138 -17.68 10.55 15.27
N ASN A 139 -17.24 11.54 14.50
CA ASN A 139 -17.89 11.94 13.24
C ASN A 139 -17.57 11.03 12.03
N TYR A 140 -16.67 10.06 12.20
CA TYR A 140 -16.31 9.09 11.17
C TYR A 140 -17.05 7.75 11.31
N ARG A 141 -17.60 7.47 12.50
CA ARG A 141 -18.41 6.27 12.75
C ARG A 141 -19.74 6.36 11.99
N GLY A 142 -20.09 5.27 11.29
CA GLY A 142 -21.36 5.16 10.57
C GLY A 142 -21.41 5.78 9.17
N ARG A 143 -20.34 6.41 8.66
CA ARG A 143 -20.34 6.94 7.28
C ARG A 143 -20.49 5.85 6.22
N GLY A 144 -19.80 4.72 6.38
CA GLY A 144 -19.97 3.56 5.48
C GLY A 144 -21.40 3.03 5.51
N LYS A 145 -22.01 2.95 6.70
CA LYS A 145 -23.43 2.61 6.88
C LYS A 145 -24.35 3.57 6.12
N ARG A 146 -24.17 4.89 6.26
CA ARG A 146 -25.01 5.87 5.55
C ARG A 146 -24.85 5.78 4.03
N ALA A 147 -23.64 5.55 3.53
CA ALA A 147 -23.39 5.36 2.10
C ALA A 147 -24.10 4.10 1.57
N TYR A 148 -24.05 3.01 2.34
CA TYR A 148 -24.78 1.79 2.02
C TYR A 148 -26.31 1.97 2.09
N GLU A 149 -26.82 2.63 3.13
CA GLU A 149 -28.25 2.96 3.26
C GLU A 149 -28.74 3.83 2.10
N PHE A 150 -27.93 4.79 1.64
CA PHE A 150 -28.21 5.56 0.43
C PHE A 150 -28.28 4.64 -0.80
N PHE A 151 -27.29 3.77 -0.99
CA PHE A 151 -27.25 2.82 -2.10
C PHE A 151 -28.49 1.90 -2.13
N GLU A 152 -28.86 1.32 -0.99
CA GLU A 152 -30.05 0.45 -0.88
C GLU A 152 -31.35 1.24 -1.06
N SER A 153 -31.42 2.49 -0.58
CA SER A 153 -32.58 3.36 -0.84
C SER A 153 -32.80 3.59 -2.33
N MET A 154 -31.71 3.74 -3.10
CA MET A 154 -31.77 3.93 -4.55
C MET A 154 -32.25 2.68 -5.27
N ARG A 155 -31.81 1.49 -4.84
CA ARG A 155 -32.35 0.22 -5.33
C ARG A 155 -33.83 0.07 -5.03
N ASN A 156 -34.26 0.43 -3.82
CA ASN A 156 -35.66 0.42 -3.42
C ASN A 156 -36.52 1.42 -4.22
N PHE A 157 -35.89 2.41 -4.88
CA PHE A 157 -36.54 3.32 -5.82
C PHE A 157 -36.59 2.79 -7.26
N GLY A 158 -36.28 1.50 -7.47
CA GLY A 158 -36.33 0.85 -8.76
C GLY A 158 -35.08 1.07 -9.61
N PHE A 159 -34.00 1.60 -9.03
CA PHE A 159 -32.72 1.68 -9.73
C PHE A 159 -32.06 0.30 -9.80
N GLU A 160 -31.64 -0.09 -11.00
CA GLU A 160 -30.91 -1.35 -11.24
C GLU A 160 -29.40 -1.10 -11.27
N PRO A 161 -28.66 -1.43 -10.18
CA PRO A 161 -27.23 -1.24 -10.13
C PRO A 161 -26.49 -2.19 -11.04
N LYS A 162 -25.58 -1.61 -11.83
CA LYS A 162 -24.52 -2.33 -12.57
C LYS A 162 -23.28 -2.58 -11.71
N TYR A 163 -22.42 -3.51 -12.14
CA TYR A 163 -21.21 -3.92 -11.41
C TYR A 163 -20.34 -2.75 -10.91
N TYR A 164 -20.12 -1.73 -11.74
CA TYR A 164 -19.25 -0.61 -11.39
C TYR A 164 -19.79 0.31 -10.27
N HIS A 165 -21.09 0.25 -9.97
CA HIS A 165 -21.63 0.95 -8.80
C HIS A 165 -21.30 0.20 -7.51
N PHE A 166 -21.38 -1.14 -7.53
CA PHE A 166 -20.92 -1.97 -6.43
C PHE A 166 -19.42 -1.84 -6.24
N GLU A 167 -18.65 -1.86 -7.33
CA GLU A 167 -17.19 -1.65 -7.29
C GLU A 167 -16.86 -0.33 -6.59
N LYS A 168 -17.53 0.78 -6.95
CA LYS A 168 -17.30 2.09 -6.33
C LYS A 168 -17.61 2.10 -4.83
N LEU A 169 -18.69 1.42 -4.42
CA LEU A 169 -19.09 1.32 -3.02
C LEU A 169 -18.14 0.43 -2.21
N ILE A 170 -17.75 -0.73 -2.76
CA ILE A 170 -16.79 -1.66 -2.14
C ILE A 170 -15.43 -0.97 -2.00
N ASP A 171 -14.94 -0.29 -3.04
CA ASP A 171 -13.69 0.48 -3.01
C ASP A 171 -13.70 1.52 -1.87
N TYR A 172 -14.81 2.25 -1.70
CA TYR A 172 -14.97 3.20 -0.60
C TYR A 172 -14.93 2.54 0.78
N LEU A 173 -15.73 1.49 0.99
CA LEU A 173 -15.81 0.79 2.27
C LEU A 173 -14.48 0.14 2.65
N THR A 174 -13.79 -0.46 1.68
CA THR A 174 -12.54 -1.17 1.91
C THR A 174 -11.35 -0.25 2.18
N ARG A 175 -11.27 0.92 1.52
CA ARG A 175 -10.23 1.92 1.77
C ARG A 175 -10.27 2.52 3.18
N ARG A 176 -11.46 2.58 3.79
CA ARG A 176 -11.63 3.10 5.16
C ARG A 176 -11.01 2.21 6.23
N ARG A 177 -10.75 0.93 5.94
CA ARG A 177 -10.14 -0.04 6.87
C ARG A 177 -10.83 -0.03 8.25
N ASN A 178 -12.16 0.12 8.26
CA ASN A 178 -12.96 0.22 9.47
C ASN A 178 -13.72 -1.07 9.74
N ARG A 179 -13.58 -1.63 10.94
CA ARG A 179 -14.24 -2.90 11.32
C ARG A 179 -15.77 -2.84 11.20
N ASP A 180 -16.40 -1.69 11.44
CA ASP A 180 -17.86 -1.55 11.27
C ASP A 180 -18.30 -1.76 9.81
N ASP A 181 -17.45 -1.40 8.86
CA ASP A 181 -17.73 -1.53 7.43
C ASP A 181 -17.55 -2.99 6.96
N LEU A 182 -16.91 -3.85 7.76
CA LEU A 182 -16.74 -5.29 7.46
C LEU A 182 -18.06 -6.04 7.34
N VAL A 183 -19.03 -5.73 8.21
CA VAL A 183 -20.35 -6.37 8.15
C VAL A 183 -21.04 -6.00 6.83
N ILE A 184 -20.92 -4.75 6.40
CA ILE A 184 -21.51 -4.25 5.16
C ILE A 184 -20.84 -4.87 3.95
N VAL A 185 -19.49 -4.87 3.88
CA VAL A 185 -18.74 -5.47 2.77
C VAL A 185 -19.04 -6.97 2.67
N SER A 186 -19.13 -7.67 3.80
CA SER A 186 -19.48 -9.10 3.83
C SER A 186 -20.90 -9.35 3.31
N ASP A 187 -21.88 -8.54 3.73
CA ASP A 187 -23.27 -8.65 3.26
C ASP A 187 -23.39 -8.41 1.74
N ILE A 188 -22.75 -7.34 1.24
CA ILE A 188 -22.68 -7.05 -0.20
C ILE A 188 -22.04 -8.24 -0.93
N PHE A 189 -20.88 -8.70 -0.47
CA PHE A 189 -20.16 -9.81 -1.08
C PHE A 189 -20.99 -11.09 -1.10
N PHE A 190 -21.67 -11.45 -0.01
CA PHE A 190 -22.55 -12.61 0.04
C PHE A 190 -23.71 -12.50 -0.94
N LYS A 191 -24.41 -11.36 -0.97
CA LYS A 191 -25.53 -11.11 -1.89
C LYS A 191 -25.09 -11.27 -3.35
N LEU A 192 -23.98 -10.66 -3.72
CA LEU A 192 -23.48 -10.66 -5.09
C LEU A 192 -22.84 -11.99 -5.51
N SER A 193 -22.26 -12.73 -4.56
CA SER A 193 -21.66 -14.05 -4.82
C SER A 193 -22.69 -15.17 -5.06
N SER A 194 -23.98 -14.88 -5.04
CA SER A 194 -25.02 -15.83 -5.41
C SER A 194 -25.14 -15.94 -6.93
N ASP A 195 -25.47 -17.12 -7.47
CA ASP A 195 -25.49 -17.38 -8.91
C ASP A 195 -26.31 -16.36 -9.72
N ARG A 196 -27.37 -15.80 -9.14
CA ARG A 196 -28.26 -14.83 -9.81
C ARG A 196 -27.70 -13.42 -9.90
N SER A 197 -26.66 -13.09 -9.13
CA SER A 197 -26.11 -11.73 -9.03
C SER A 197 -24.61 -11.67 -9.29
N TYR A 198 -24.02 -12.78 -9.70
CA TYR A 198 -22.59 -12.89 -9.94
C TYR A 198 -22.08 -11.89 -10.99
N ASP A 199 -22.87 -11.59 -12.02
CA ASP A 199 -22.53 -10.62 -13.07
C ASP A 199 -22.36 -9.18 -12.55
N LEU A 200 -22.80 -8.91 -11.32
CA LEU A 200 -22.64 -7.62 -10.65
C LEU A 200 -21.35 -7.54 -9.82
N LEU A 201 -20.60 -8.64 -9.71
CA LEU A 201 -19.35 -8.72 -8.98
C LEU A 201 -18.17 -8.74 -9.96
N SER A 202 -17.54 -7.57 -10.16
CA SER A 202 -16.33 -7.51 -11.00
C SER A 202 -15.15 -8.24 -10.33
N GLU A 203 -14.24 -8.78 -11.14
CA GLU A 203 -12.97 -9.35 -10.68
C GLU A 203 -12.25 -8.40 -9.70
N LYS A 204 -12.17 -7.12 -10.06
CA LYS A 204 -11.62 -6.06 -9.22
C LYS A 204 -12.32 -5.94 -7.86
N SER A 205 -13.65 -6.08 -7.82
CA SER A 205 -14.43 -6.10 -6.57
C SER A 205 -14.09 -7.31 -5.70
N ILE A 206 -13.87 -8.47 -6.32
CA ILE A 206 -13.43 -9.69 -5.62
C ILE A 206 -12.06 -9.46 -4.96
N LEU A 207 -11.10 -8.89 -5.70
CA LEU A 207 -9.76 -8.58 -5.19
C LEU A 207 -9.78 -7.54 -4.06
N MET A 208 -10.62 -6.50 -4.15
CA MET A 208 -10.81 -5.53 -3.08
C MET A 208 -11.35 -6.18 -1.81
N CYS A 209 -12.39 -7.01 -1.95
CA CYS A 209 -12.96 -7.79 -0.85
C CYS A 209 -11.92 -8.74 -0.24
N LEU A 210 -11.16 -9.47 -1.06
CA LEU A 210 -10.09 -10.36 -0.62
C LEU A 210 -9.05 -9.62 0.23
N SER A 211 -8.51 -8.50 -0.27
CA SER A 211 -7.57 -7.69 0.51
C SER A 211 -8.16 -7.25 1.85
N TYR A 212 -9.43 -6.84 1.85
CA TYR A 212 -10.10 -6.39 3.06
C TYR A 212 -10.30 -7.52 4.07
N PHE A 213 -10.73 -8.69 3.61
CA PHE A 213 -10.93 -9.87 4.44
C PHE A 213 -9.62 -10.41 4.99
N LEU A 214 -8.50 -10.26 4.28
CA LEU A 214 -7.16 -10.56 4.80
C LEU A 214 -6.79 -9.66 5.98
N ILE A 215 -7.02 -8.34 5.86
CA ILE A 215 -6.76 -7.37 6.96
C ILE A 215 -7.54 -7.77 8.23
N PHE A 216 -8.80 -8.17 8.08
CA PHE A 216 -9.67 -8.55 9.21
C PHE A 216 -9.69 -10.05 9.52
N ARG A 217 -8.82 -10.85 8.87
CA ARG A 217 -8.64 -12.29 9.08
C ARG A 217 -9.96 -13.09 9.02
N GLN A 218 -10.79 -12.82 8.01
CA GLN A 218 -12.07 -13.51 7.81
C GLN A 218 -11.93 -14.74 6.91
N GLU A 219 -11.40 -15.85 7.45
CA GLU A 219 -10.99 -17.04 6.68
C GLU A 219 -12.05 -17.56 5.69
N LYS A 220 -13.30 -17.75 6.15
CA LYS A 220 -14.40 -18.22 5.29
C LYS A 220 -14.63 -17.32 4.07
N LEU A 221 -14.52 -16.00 4.27
CA LEU A 221 -14.69 -15.01 3.20
C LEU A 221 -13.47 -14.94 2.28
N ILE A 222 -12.26 -15.15 2.82
CA ILE A 222 -11.02 -15.25 2.04
C ILE A 222 -11.13 -16.45 1.08
N LYS A 223 -11.40 -17.66 1.60
CA LYS A 223 -11.57 -18.88 0.78
C LYS A 223 -12.60 -18.69 -0.32
N LYS A 224 -13.75 -18.11 0.02
CA LYS A 224 -14.81 -17.81 -0.96
C LYS A 224 -14.36 -16.79 -2.01
N SER A 225 -13.61 -15.76 -1.63
CA SER A 225 -13.08 -14.76 -2.58
C SER A 225 -12.09 -15.38 -3.57
N ILE A 226 -11.22 -16.28 -3.09
CA ILE A 226 -10.27 -17.00 -3.95
C ILE A 226 -11.02 -17.88 -4.97
N LYS A 227 -12.02 -18.65 -4.50
CA LYS A 227 -12.85 -19.49 -5.38
C LYS A 227 -13.54 -18.67 -6.47
N LEU A 228 -14.25 -17.60 -6.08
CA LEU A 228 -14.94 -16.73 -7.05
C LEU A 228 -13.97 -16.04 -8.01
N TYR A 229 -12.77 -15.69 -7.56
CA TYR A 229 -11.76 -15.10 -8.44
C TYR A 229 -11.39 -16.06 -9.59
N PHE A 230 -11.05 -17.31 -9.28
CA PHE A 230 -10.74 -18.31 -10.31
C PHE A 230 -11.95 -18.64 -11.20
N GLU A 231 -13.17 -18.65 -10.65
CA GLU A 231 -14.40 -18.77 -11.45
C GLU A 231 -14.62 -17.55 -12.36
N SER A 232 -14.21 -16.35 -11.94
CA SER A 232 -14.35 -15.13 -12.74
C SER A 232 -13.42 -15.14 -13.95
N ILE A 233 -12.13 -15.46 -13.75
CA ILE A 233 -11.14 -15.49 -14.83
C ILE A 233 -11.51 -16.52 -15.89
N THR A 234 -11.99 -17.69 -15.48
CA THR A 234 -12.35 -18.77 -16.41
C THR A 234 -13.57 -18.43 -17.28
N ARG A 235 -14.44 -17.51 -16.83
CA ARG A 235 -15.60 -17.02 -17.60
C ARG A 235 -15.26 -15.88 -18.55
N THR A 236 -14.33 -15.00 -18.17
CA THR A 236 -13.95 -13.84 -18.98
C THR A 236 -12.92 -14.21 -20.04
N ASN A 237 -13.38 -14.68 -21.20
CA ASN A 237 -12.51 -14.84 -22.38
C ASN A 237 -12.19 -13.50 -23.07
N ASP A 238 -12.90 -12.43 -22.71
CA ASP A 238 -12.71 -11.11 -23.33
C ASP A 238 -11.54 -10.36 -22.69
N LYS A 239 -10.37 -10.53 -23.30
CA LYS A 239 -9.12 -9.87 -22.92
C LYS A 239 -9.10 -8.36 -23.23
N SER A 240 -10.07 -7.81 -23.98
CA SER A 240 -10.04 -6.42 -24.46
C SER A 240 -10.23 -5.36 -23.35
N VAL A 241 -10.78 -5.75 -22.20
CA VAL A 241 -11.02 -4.82 -21.08
C VAL A 241 -9.71 -4.31 -20.45
N TYR A 242 -8.59 -4.97 -20.69
CA TYR A 242 -7.34 -4.73 -19.97
C TYR A 242 -6.34 -3.81 -20.69
N GLU A 243 -6.72 -3.18 -21.80
CA GLU A 243 -5.87 -2.24 -22.55
C GLU A 243 -5.74 -0.84 -21.89
N ASN A 244 -6.58 -0.51 -20.89
CA ASN A 244 -6.57 0.82 -20.28
C ASN A 244 -5.55 0.95 -19.13
N PRO A 245 -4.50 1.80 -19.24
CA PRO A 245 -3.45 1.93 -18.21
C PRO A 245 -3.94 2.29 -16.80
N GLN A 246 -5.09 2.97 -16.68
CA GLN A 246 -5.67 3.30 -15.37
C GLN A 246 -6.25 2.07 -14.66
N ILE A 247 -6.82 1.14 -15.44
CA ILE A 247 -7.34 -0.13 -14.91
C ILE A 247 -6.16 -0.94 -14.37
N ILE A 248 -5.09 -1.04 -15.15
CA ILE A 248 -3.83 -1.69 -14.82
C ILE A 248 -3.25 -1.19 -13.50
N ALA A 249 -3.06 0.13 -13.39
CA ALA A 249 -2.56 0.75 -12.17
C ALA A 249 -3.45 0.45 -10.95
N SER A 250 -4.75 0.26 -11.15
CA SER A 250 -5.67 -0.12 -10.07
C SER A 250 -5.48 -1.57 -9.63
N TYR A 251 -5.26 -2.52 -10.54
CA TYR A 251 -4.95 -3.92 -10.19
C TYR A 251 -3.60 -4.06 -9.48
N ASN A 252 -2.57 -3.32 -9.90
CA ASN A 252 -1.27 -3.33 -9.21
C ASN A 252 -1.38 -2.86 -7.76
N ARG A 253 -2.18 -1.83 -7.50
CA ARG A 253 -2.47 -1.38 -6.12
C ARG A 253 -3.19 -2.47 -5.32
N LEU A 254 -4.09 -3.23 -5.95
CA LEU A 254 -4.81 -4.32 -5.29
C LEU A 254 -3.92 -5.52 -4.99
N ILE A 255 -3.09 -5.95 -5.94
CA ILE A 255 -2.11 -7.01 -5.72
C ILE A 255 -1.19 -6.62 -4.57
N ASN A 256 -0.63 -5.40 -4.58
CA ASN A 256 0.21 -4.93 -3.49
C ASN A 256 -0.56 -4.88 -2.16
N SER A 257 -1.83 -4.42 -2.17
CA SER A 257 -2.67 -4.42 -0.97
C SER A 257 -2.89 -5.86 -0.45
N ILE A 258 -3.11 -6.84 -1.32
CA ILE A 258 -3.22 -8.26 -0.97
C ILE A 258 -1.91 -8.77 -0.36
N LEU A 259 -0.76 -8.51 -1.00
CA LEU A 259 0.56 -8.94 -0.50
C LEU A 259 0.87 -8.35 0.89
N ILE A 260 0.62 -7.04 1.07
CA ILE A 260 0.78 -6.38 2.37
C ILE A 260 -0.19 -6.98 3.39
N SER A 261 -1.45 -7.21 3.02
CA SER A 261 -2.44 -7.79 3.94
C SER A 261 -2.07 -9.22 4.33
N LEU A 262 -1.55 -10.01 3.38
CA LEU A 262 -1.08 -11.37 3.61
C LEU A 262 0.08 -11.41 4.60
N SER A 263 1.00 -10.43 4.54
CA SER A 263 2.11 -10.31 5.49
C SER A 263 1.65 -10.11 6.95
N GLN A 264 0.41 -9.66 7.16
CA GLN A 264 -0.19 -9.46 8.49
C GLN A 264 -0.97 -10.68 8.99
N VAL A 265 -1.21 -11.67 8.13
CA VAL A 265 -1.88 -12.92 8.48
C VAL A 265 -0.82 -13.85 9.07
N ASN A 266 -1.14 -14.51 10.19
CA ASN A 266 -0.22 -15.46 10.80
C ASN A 266 0.03 -16.63 9.82
N PRO A 267 1.28 -16.92 9.43
CA PRO A 267 1.58 -18.00 8.50
C PRO A 267 1.15 -19.39 9.03
N HIS A 268 0.86 -19.53 10.32
CA HIS A 268 0.43 -20.80 10.91
C HIS A 268 -1.08 -20.98 11.01
N ILE A 269 -1.89 -20.23 10.26
CA ILE A 269 -3.31 -20.58 10.09
C ILE A 269 -3.36 -21.85 9.22
N ALA A 270 -3.13 -22.99 9.87
CA ALA A 270 -3.46 -24.29 9.32
C ALA A 270 -4.98 -24.35 9.15
N ILE A 271 -5.41 -24.83 7.98
CA ILE A 271 -6.81 -25.12 7.72
C ILE A 271 -7.16 -26.32 8.60
N THR A 272 -7.67 -26.09 9.79
CA THR A 272 -8.33 -27.16 10.54
C THR A 272 -9.75 -27.25 10.03
N GLU A 273 -9.96 -28.01 8.96
CA GLU A 273 -11.29 -28.32 8.47
C GLU A 273 -11.99 -29.30 9.40
N ASN A 274 -13.01 -28.79 10.09
CA ASN A 274 -14.04 -29.58 10.75
C ASN A 274 -15.36 -29.42 9.97
N HIS A 275 -15.35 -29.49 8.63
CA HIS A 275 -16.59 -29.55 7.84
C HIS A 275 -16.43 -30.43 6.59
N SER A 276 -17.27 -31.45 6.53
CA SER A 276 -17.31 -32.56 5.58
C SER A 276 -18.00 -32.22 4.25
N ASP A 277 -17.79 -31.04 3.69
CA ASP A 277 -18.30 -30.73 2.35
C ASP A 277 -17.21 -30.95 1.31
N GLU A 278 -17.26 -32.14 0.72
CA GLU A 278 -16.34 -32.65 -0.28
C GLU A 278 -16.26 -31.76 -1.53
N ASN A 279 -15.04 -31.75 -2.10
CA ASN A 279 -14.71 -31.63 -3.52
C ASN A 279 -14.17 -30.34 -4.14
N ILE A 280 -13.84 -29.26 -3.40
CA ILE A 280 -13.16 -28.12 -4.05
C ILE A 280 -12.06 -27.56 -3.14
N MET A 281 -10.81 -27.92 -3.49
CA MET A 281 -9.53 -27.56 -2.87
C MET A 281 -9.12 -28.44 -1.67
N THR A 282 -8.48 -29.55 -1.99
CA THR A 282 -7.60 -30.31 -1.08
C THR A 282 -6.73 -29.36 -0.26
N ASP A 283 -6.70 -29.50 1.08
CA ASP A 283 -5.75 -29.00 2.12
C ASP A 283 -4.65 -27.97 1.76
N ASP A 284 -4.93 -27.05 0.83
CA ASP A 284 -3.91 -26.19 0.26
C ASP A 284 -3.68 -25.02 1.21
N TYR A 285 -2.42 -24.88 1.63
CA TYR A 285 -1.93 -23.80 2.48
C TYR A 285 -2.42 -22.44 1.95
N LEU A 286 -3.31 -21.77 2.70
CA LEU A 286 -4.01 -20.56 2.27
C LEU A 286 -3.09 -19.47 1.68
N PRO A 287 -1.89 -19.18 2.24
CA PRO A 287 -0.95 -18.25 1.61
C PRO A 287 -0.49 -18.68 0.22
N SER A 288 -0.30 -19.98 -0.03
CA SER A 288 0.04 -20.53 -1.35
C SER A 288 -1.08 -20.26 -2.36
N LEU A 289 -2.34 -20.50 -1.99
CA LEU A 289 -3.49 -20.19 -2.85
C LEU A 289 -3.57 -18.69 -3.19
N ILE A 290 -3.30 -17.83 -2.21
CA ILE A 290 -3.29 -16.37 -2.44
C ILE A 290 -2.13 -15.98 -3.36
N MET A 291 -0.97 -16.62 -3.26
CA MET A 291 0.14 -16.38 -4.18
C MET A 291 -0.16 -16.88 -5.60
N ASN A 292 -0.84 -18.02 -5.75
CA ASN A 292 -1.32 -18.47 -7.06
C ASN A 292 -2.30 -17.47 -7.65
N LEU A 293 -3.20 -16.94 -6.83
CA LEU A 293 -4.11 -15.87 -7.26
C LEU A 293 -3.32 -14.63 -7.71
N VAL A 294 -2.34 -14.17 -6.91
CA VAL A 294 -1.49 -13.02 -7.27
C VAL A 294 -0.75 -13.27 -8.59
N PHE A 295 -0.17 -14.45 -8.75
CA PHE A 295 0.53 -14.87 -9.97
C PHE A 295 -0.40 -14.87 -11.18
N CYS A 296 -1.57 -15.53 -11.07
CA CYS A 296 -2.55 -15.57 -12.15
C CYS A 296 -3.06 -14.18 -12.51
N THR A 297 -3.28 -13.32 -11.50
CA THR A 297 -3.61 -11.91 -11.72
C THR A 297 -2.49 -11.27 -12.54
N TYR A 298 -1.26 -11.31 -12.05
CA TYR A 298 -0.10 -10.69 -12.70
C TYR A 298 0.10 -11.16 -14.14
N GLU A 299 0.05 -12.47 -14.41
CA GLU A 299 0.24 -13.06 -15.75
C GLU A 299 -0.88 -12.71 -16.73
N ASN A 300 -2.13 -12.69 -16.28
CA ASN A 300 -3.26 -12.24 -17.11
C ASN A 300 -3.04 -10.81 -17.61
N PHE A 301 -2.48 -9.97 -16.75
CA PHE A 301 -2.20 -8.57 -17.01
C PHE A 301 -0.89 -8.35 -17.79
N LYS A 302 0.13 -9.17 -17.55
CA LYS A 302 1.46 -9.11 -18.17
C LYS A 302 1.43 -9.13 -19.69
N SER A 303 0.65 -10.04 -20.27
CA SER A 303 0.58 -10.19 -21.73
C SER A 303 0.07 -8.94 -22.47
N GLN A 304 -0.48 -7.97 -21.75
CA GLN A 304 -1.06 -6.75 -22.29
C GLN A 304 -0.32 -5.47 -21.86
N MET A 305 0.83 -5.60 -21.20
CA MET A 305 1.48 -4.49 -20.49
C MET A 305 2.93 -4.28 -20.86
N HIS A 306 3.32 -3.01 -20.85
CA HIS A 306 4.62 -2.60 -20.32
C HIS A 306 4.43 -2.33 -18.83
N TYR A 307 4.85 -3.24 -17.96
CA TYR A 307 4.86 -2.94 -16.54
C TYR A 307 5.87 -1.83 -16.31
N SER A 308 5.39 -0.66 -15.87
CA SER A 308 6.30 0.40 -15.42
C SER A 308 7.14 -0.16 -14.29
N GLU A 309 8.42 0.19 -14.31
CA GLU A 309 9.42 -0.17 -13.31
C GLU A 309 8.92 0.03 -11.86
N TYR A 310 8.20 1.13 -11.62
CA TYR A 310 7.54 1.43 -10.35
C TYR A 310 6.57 0.34 -9.85
N ASN A 311 5.83 -0.31 -10.75
CA ASN A 311 4.89 -1.35 -10.35
C ASN A 311 5.62 -2.63 -9.93
N ILE A 312 6.67 -3.00 -10.67
CA ILE A 312 7.53 -4.13 -10.34
C ILE A 312 8.20 -3.90 -8.98
N SER A 313 8.73 -2.70 -8.74
CA SER A 313 9.38 -2.37 -7.47
C SER A 313 8.42 -2.45 -6.27
N VAL A 314 7.18 -1.99 -6.44
CA VAL A 314 6.12 -2.12 -5.42
C VAL A 314 5.80 -3.57 -5.11
N LEU A 315 5.70 -4.43 -6.14
CA LEU A 315 5.44 -5.86 -5.96
C LEU A 315 6.60 -6.57 -5.25
N LEU A 316 7.84 -6.31 -5.66
CA LEU A 316 9.04 -6.83 -5.01
C LEU A 316 9.12 -6.38 -3.53
N SER A 317 8.76 -5.13 -3.23
CA SER A 317 8.68 -4.66 -1.84
C SER A 317 7.62 -5.43 -1.03
N GLY A 318 6.49 -5.79 -1.64
CA GLY A 318 5.47 -6.65 -1.04
C GLY A 318 6.01 -8.05 -0.69
N ILE A 319 6.72 -8.69 -1.63
CA ILE A 319 7.36 -10.00 -1.43
C ILE A 319 8.37 -9.94 -0.28
N SER A 320 9.24 -8.93 -0.28
CA SER A 320 10.23 -8.71 0.79
C SER A 320 9.59 -8.64 2.17
N LYS A 321 8.48 -7.89 2.30
CA LYS A 321 7.73 -7.79 3.57
C LYS A 321 7.18 -9.14 4.01
N ILE A 322 6.57 -9.90 3.11
CA ILE A 322 6.06 -11.24 3.42
C ILE A 322 7.20 -12.13 3.95
N LEU A 323 8.32 -12.20 3.23
CA LEU A 323 9.48 -13.00 3.66
C LEU A 323 10.02 -12.58 5.03
N SER A 324 9.96 -11.29 5.37
CA SER A 324 10.39 -10.80 6.68
C SER A 324 9.53 -11.33 7.84
N HIS A 325 8.23 -11.55 7.61
CA HIS A 325 7.33 -12.11 8.61
C HIS A 325 7.47 -13.63 8.75
N LEU A 326 7.89 -14.33 7.69
CA LEU A 326 8.14 -15.78 7.73
C LEU A 326 9.38 -16.15 8.53
N LYS A 327 10.45 -15.34 8.51
CA LYS A 327 11.68 -15.64 9.28
C LYS A 327 11.49 -15.59 10.79
N VAL A 328 10.55 -14.77 11.29
CA VAL A 328 10.35 -14.60 12.73
C VAL A 328 9.73 -15.86 13.36
N SER A 329 8.92 -16.61 12.60
CA SER A 329 8.28 -17.84 13.10
C SER A 329 9.25 -19.01 13.34
N ASP A 330 10.33 -19.12 12.57
CA ASP A 330 11.25 -20.26 12.68
C ASP A 330 12.02 -20.25 14.02
N SER A 331 12.28 -19.06 14.58
CA SER A 331 12.99 -18.90 15.85
C SER A 331 12.17 -19.24 17.11
N LEU A 332 10.85 -19.47 16.99
CA LEU A 332 9.94 -19.65 18.12
C LEU A 332 9.48 -21.11 18.33
N HIS A 333 9.88 -22.04 17.45
CA HIS A 333 9.25 -23.36 17.36
C HIS A 333 10.21 -24.55 17.27
N GLU A 334 11.26 -24.59 18.10
CA GLU A 334 12.17 -25.75 18.21
C GLU A 334 11.51 -27.06 18.71
N ASN A 335 10.19 -27.12 18.99
CA ASN A 335 9.55 -28.28 19.64
C ASN A 335 8.15 -28.69 19.10
N LYS A 336 7.79 -28.42 17.84
CA LYS A 336 6.49 -28.89 17.26
C LYS A 336 6.63 -29.59 15.90
N PRO A 337 5.78 -30.59 15.61
CA PRO A 337 5.90 -31.45 14.44
C PRO A 337 5.55 -30.73 13.12
N ASP A 338 6.55 -30.73 12.23
CA ASP A 338 6.55 -30.65 10.76
C ASP A 338 5.51 -29.78 10.00
N PRO A 339 5.41 -28.47 10.28
CA PRO A 339 4.82 -27.50 9.33
C PRO A 339 5.76 -27.14 8.15
N SER A 340 6.88 -27.85 7.97
CA SER A 340 8.02 -27.44 7.13
C SER A 340 7.70 -27.40 5.62
N ILE A 341 7.01 -28.41 5.09
CA ILE A 341 6.83 -28.57 3.63
C ILE A 341 6.00 -27.43 3.03
N ASN A 342 4.91 -27.03 3.69
CA ASN A 342 4.03 -25.96 3.18
C ASN A 342 4.69 -24.58 3.24
N LEU A 343 5.48 -24.32 4.29
CA LEU A 343 6.23 -23.06 4.43
C LEU A 343 7.35 -22.96 3.38
N VAL A 344 8.09 -24.06 3.16
CA VAL A 344 9.13 -24.13 2.12
C VAL A 344 8.53 -23.94 0.73
N ASN A 345 7.41 -24.61 0.42
CA ASN A 345 6.71 -24.43 -0.85
C ASN A 345 6.23 -22.98 -1.05
N TYR A 346 5.76 -22.33 0.02
CA TYR A 346 5.35 -20.93 -0.01
C TYR A 346 6.51 -19.98 -0.26
N GLN A 347 7.65 -20.18 0.41
CA GLN A 347 8.88 -19.43 0.15
C GLN A 347 9.34 -19.62 -1.30
N HIS A 348 9.35 -20.86 -1.81
CA HIS A 348 9.72 -21.15 -3.19
C HIS A 348 8.84 -20.39 -4.20
N ARG A 349 7.51 -20.35 -4.00
CA ARG A 349 6.60 -19.58 -4.86
C ARG A 349 6.86 -18.06 -4.80
N LEU A 350 7.25 -17.53 -3.64
CA LEU A 350 7.64 -16.12 -3.52
C LEU A 350 8.93 -15.82 -4.29
N VAL A 351 9.90 -16.74 -4.27
CA VAL A 351 11.13 -16.63 -5.09
C VAL A 351 10.81 -16.69 -6.56
N GLU A 352 10.03 -17.68 -6.99
CA GLU A 352 9.61 -17.85 -8.37
C GLU A 352 8.93 -16.59 -8.90
N PHE A 353 8.03 -15.99 -8.10
CA PHE A 353 7.37 -14.75 -8.48
C PHE A 353 8.35 -13.56 -8.56
N ALA A 354 9.30 -13.45 -7.63
CA ALA A 354 10.35 -12.43 -7.71
C ALA A 354 11.23 -12.59 -8.96
N MET A 355 11.55 -13.83 -9.36
CA MET A 355 12.33 -14.11 -10.57
C MET A 355 11.57 -13.75 -11.85
N ILE A 356 10.26 -13.95 -11.89
CA ILE A 356 9.43 -13.53 -13.03
C ILE A 356 9.40 -12.01 -13.15
N LEU A 357 9.23 -11.31 -12.02
CA LEU A 357 9.27 -9.84 -11.98
C LEU A 357 10.62 -9.30 -12.45
N LEU A 358 11.71 -9.97 -12.11
CA LEU A 358 13.06 -9.67 -12.58
C LEU A 358 13.24 -9.90 -14.09
N ASP A 359 12.79 -11.05 -14.58
CA ASP A 359 12.84 -11.39 -16.01
C ASP A 359 12.06 -10.34 -16.83
N ASP A 360 10.89 -9.93 -16.35
CA ASP A 360 10.08 -8.90 -17.02
C ASP A 360 10.73 -7.52 -16.96
N LEU A 361 11.35 -7.17 -15.83
CA LEU A 361 12.13 -5.94 -15.72
C LEU A 361 13.29 -5.93 -16.72
N SER A 362 13.97 -7.06 -16.92
CA SER A 362 15.10 -7.17 -17.84
C SER A 362 14.72 -7.04 -19.33
N LYS A 363 13.46 -7.34 -19.69
CA LYS A 363 12.95 -7.20 -21.06
C LYS A 363 12.58 -5.77 -21.42
N HIS A 364 12.45 -4.92 -20.42
CA HIS A 364 12.27 -3.49 -20.62
C HIS A 364 13.65 -2.86 -20.51
N ASP A 365 14.07 -2.08 -21.52
CA ASP A 365 15.28 -1.24 -21.46
C ASP A 365 15.14 -0.11 -20.41
N SER A 366 14.40 -0.35 -19.33
CA SER A 366 14.27 0.53 -18.19
C SER A 366 15.49 0.37 -17.30
N GLU A 367 16.13 1.49 -16.99
CA GLU A 367 17.13 1.56 -15.94
C GLU A 367 16.52 1.04 -14.63
N ILE A 368 17.22 0.13 -13.96
CA ILE A 368 16.77 -0.41 -12.68
C ILE A 368 16.97 0.68 -11.62
N ASN A 369 15.87 1.27 -11.17
CA ASN A 369 15.88 2.25 -10.10
C ASN A 369 16.21 1.60 -8.75
N VAL A 370 16.61 2.47 -7.84
CA VAL A 370 16.98 2.13 -6.47
C VAL A 370 15.94 1.30 -5.74
N VAL A 371 14.65 1.63 -5.88
CA VAL A 371 13.58 0.98 -5.13
C VAL A 371 13.47 -0.48 -5.53
N THR A 372 13.62 -0.75 -6.83
CA THR A 372 13.68 -2.09 -7.37
C THR A 372 14.88 -2.84 -6.79
N VAL A 373 16.10 -2.28 -6.92
CA VAL A 373 17.32 -2.93 -6.44
C VAL A 373 17.28 -3.19 -4.93
N THR A 374 16.82 -2.20 -4.16
CA THR A 374 16.63 -2.32 -2.71
C THR A 374 15.70 -3.48 -2.35
N SER A 375 14.61 -3.63 -3.10
CA SER A 375 13.65 -4.70 -2.85
C SER A 375 14.25 -6.07 -3.17
N LEU A 376 15.08 -6.15 -4.21
CA LEU A 376 15.81 -7.36 -4.59
C LEU A 376 16.86 -7.75 -3.56
N ILE A 377 17.70 -6.82 -3.12
CA ILE A 377 18.66 -7.00 -2.03
C ILE A 377 17.95 -7.60 -0.81
N ARG A 378 16.83 -6.99 -0.40
CA ARG A 378 16.05 -7.49 0.75
C ARG A 378 15.48 -8.89 0.50
N ILE A 379 14.99 -9.19 -0.71
CA ILE A 379 14.51 -10.53 -1.04
C ILE A 379 15.66 -11.52 -0.91
N CYS A 380 16.80 -11.27 -1.55
CA CYS A 380 18.00 -12.11 -1.50
C CYS A 380 18.50 -12.35 -0.06
N GLU A 381 18.57 -11.30 0.76
CA GLU A 381 18.87 -11.42 2.20
C GLU A 381 17.86 -12.31 2.95
N LYS A 382 16.58 -12.21 2.61
CA LYS A 382 15.55 -13.06 3.21
C LYS A 382 15.55 -14.49 2.66
N LEU A 383 16.09 -14.72 1.48
CA LEU A 383 16.31 -16.08 0.96
C LEU A 383 17.62 -16.69 1.46
N GLY A 384 18.49 -15.89 2.09
CA GLY A 384 19.81 -16.35 2.51
C GLY A 384 20.79 -16.47 1.35
N ASP A 385 20.58 -15.72 0.26
CA ASP A 385 21.51 -15.60 -0.87
C ASP A 385 22.19 -14.22 -0.88
N PRO A 386 23.28 -14.06 -0.11
CA PRO A 386 23.99 -12.80 -0.01
C PRO A 386 24.83 -12.49 -1.24
N ASN A 387 25.24 -13.50 -2.03
CA ASN A 387 25.99 -13.28 -3.26
C ASN A 387 25.13 -12.55 -4.29
N LEU A 388 23.87 -12.98 -4.44
CA LEU A 388 22.93 -12.31 -5.31
C LEU A 388 22.55 -10.91 -4.79
N SER A 389 22.46 -10.75 -3.46
CA SER A 389 22.26 -9.44 -2.82
C SER A 389 23.41 -8.47 -3.15
N ILE A 390 24.66 -8.94 -3.04
CA ILE A 390 25.86 -8.18 -3.38
C ILE A 390 25.89 -7.83 -4.87
N TYR A 391 25.55 -8.79 -5.75
CA TYR A 391 25.45 -8.55 -7.18
C TYR A 391 24.49 -7.40 -7.51
N PHE A 392 23.28 -7.43 -6.94
CA PHE A 392 22.30 -6.36 -7.11
C PHE A 392 22.79 -5.03 -6.53
N PHE A 393 23.45 -5.04 -5.39
CA PHE A 393 24.08 -3.83 -4.85
C PHE A 393 25.10 -3.22 -5.83
N TYR A 394 25.91 -4.04 -6.51
CA TYR A 394 26.85 -3.55 -7.52
C TYR A 394 26.18 -3.04 -8.79
N SER A 395 25.03 -3.58 -9.18
CA SER A 395 24.30 -3.09 -10.34
C SER A 395 23.61 -1.73 -10.12
N MET A 396 23.54 -1.22 -8.88
CA MET A 396 23.00 0.12 -8.62
C MET A 396 23.90 1.21 -9.21
N ASP A 397 23.38 2.06 -10.08
CA ASP A 397 24.04 3.34 -10.39
C ASP A 397 23.66 4.35 -9.29
N LEU A 398 24.60 4.61 -8.38
CA LEU A 398 24.38 5.52 -7.25
C LEU A 398 24.65 6.99 -7.63
N ASP A 399 25.38 7.24 -8.72
CA ASP A 399 25.76 8.59 -9.14
C ASP A 399 24.59 9.34 -9.79
N GLN A 400 23.64 8.62 -10.39
CA GLN A 400 22.49 9.19 -11.10
C GLN A 400 21.23 9.37 -10.23
N ASN A 401 21.22 8.90 -8.98
CA ASN A 401 20.02 8.87 -8.16
C ASN A 401 19.97 10.01 -7.13
N GLU A 402 19.16 11.05 -7.40
CA GLU A 402 18.89 12.14 -6.44
C GLU A 402 18.36 11.64 -5.09
N LEU A 403 17.71 10.47 -5.07
CA LEU A 403 17.17 9.82 -3.87
C LEU A 403 18.25 9.18 -2.97
N ALA A 404 19.49 9.06 -3.45
CA ALA A 404 20.56 8.40 -2.71
C ALA A 404 20.98 9.18 -1.44
N HIS A 405 20.55 10.44 -1.32
CA HIS A 405 20.76 11.26 -0.13
C HIS A 405 19.67 11.13 0.94
N GLU A 406 18.57 10.40 0.68
CA GLU A 406 17.52 10.22 1.69
C GLU A 406 17.99 9.26 2.81
N PRO A 407 17.93 9.63 4.10
CA PRO A 407 18.40 8.78 5.21
C PRO A 407 17.76 7.39 5.26
N GLY A 408 16.53 7.25 4.78
CA GLY A 408 15.79 5.98 4.69
C GLY A 408 16.26 5.05 3.57
N PHE A 409 17.12 5.54 2.67
CA PHE A 409 17.82 4.76 1.66
C PHE A 409 18.68 3.73 2.42
N PHE A 410 19.82 4.09 2.99
CA PHE A 410 20.76 3.06 3.46
C PHE A 410 20.30 2.16 4.63
N GLU A 411 19.18 2.46 5.30
CA GLU A 411 18.56 1.56 6.28
C GLU A 411 18.18 0.19 5.68
N PHE A 412 18.17 0.06 4.33
CA PHE A 412 17.94 -1.20 3.63
C PHE A 412 19.15 -2.15 3.54
N LEU A 413 20.39 -1.68 3.69
CA LEU A 413 21.57 -2.54 3.70
C LEU A 413 21.74 -3.16 5.09
N ASN A 414 20.74 -3.94 5.51
CA ASN A 414 20.82 -4.68 6.77
C ASN A 414 21.68 -5.95 6.61
N LEU A 415 22.92 -5.74 6.14
CA LEU A 415 23.96 -6.76 6.02
C LEU A 415 24.33 -7.34 7.39
N SER A 416 23.77 -6.82 8.50
CA SER A 416 23.89 -7.45 9.81
C SER A 416 23.36 -8.89 9.83
N HIS A 417 22.44 -9.27 8.93
CA HIS A 417 21.98 -10.65 8.80
C HIS A 417 23.03 -11.60 8.21
N ILE A 418 23.97 -11.10 7.39
CA ILE A 418 25.15 -11.86 6.95
C ILE A 418 26.02 -12.25 8.15
N THR A 419 25.99 -11.44 9.22
CA THR A 419 26.85 -11.59 10.40
C THR A 419 26.15 -12.19 11.63
N LYS A 420 24.84 -12.51 11.56
CA LYS A 420 24.01 -12.89 12.73
C LYS A 420 23.55 -14.36 12.75
N THR A 421 24.06 -15.21 11.87
CA THR A 421 23.83 -16.65 11.98
C THR A 421 24.44 -17.17 13.28
N PRO A 422 23.65 -17.83 14.16
CA PRO A 422 24.09 -18.24 15.50
C PRO A 422 25.14 -19.36 15.49
N ASP A 423 25.47 -19.90 14.31
CA ASP A 423 26.56 -20.84 14.11
C ASP A 423 27.66 -20.19 13.24
N PRO A 424 28.66 -19.54 13.85
CA PRO A 424 29.70 -18.83 13.12
C PRO A 424 30.57 -19.78 12.28
N GLU A 425 30.68 -21.07 12.62
CA GLU A 425 31.52 -22.02 11.87
C GLU A 425 30.82 -22.55 10.60
N ILE A 426 29.49 -22.78 10.62
CA ILE A 426 28.76 -23.33 9.46
C ILE A 426 28.37 -22.24 8.44
N ALA A 427 28.21 -21.00 8.89
CA ALA A 427 27.87 -19.87 8.02
C ALA A 427 29.09 -19.16 7.41
N LEU A 428 30.29 -19.23 8.01
CA LEU A 428 31.47 -18.59 7.43
C LEU A 428 31.95 -19.28 6.15
N ASP A 429 31.79 -20.61 6.04
CA ASP A 429 32.26 -21.39 4.89
C ASP A 429 31.35 -21.27 3.65
N SER A 430 30.03 -21.11 3.83
CA SER A 430 29.07 -21.00 2.71
C SER A 430 28.97 -19.58 2.13
N LEU A 431 29.57 -18.61 2.80
CA LEU A 431 29.27 -17.19 2.62
C LEU A 431 30.57 -16.39 2.54
N TYR A 432 31.62 -16.94 1.93
CA TYR A 432 32.91 -16.29 1.78
C TYR A 432 32.79 -15.03 0.90
N ILE A 433 32.53 -13.89 1.53
CA ILE A 433 32.64 -12.57 0.91
C ILE A 433 34.11 -12.23 0.93
N GLU A 434 34.73 -12.22 -0.24
CA GLU A 434 36.12 -11.79 -0.39
C GLU A 434 36.32 -10.40 0.22
N PRO A 435 37.41 -10.17 0.99
CA PRO A 435 37.71 -8.85 1.55
C PRO A 435 37.67 -7.69 0.52
N ARG A 436 38.01 -7.99 -0.74
CA ARG A 436 37.95 -7.05 -1.87
C ARG A 436 36.54 -6.56 -2.16
N ILE A 437 35.54 -7.40 -1.94
CA ILE A 437 34.12 -7.05 -2.08
C ILE A 437 33.73 -6.05 -0.99
N ILE A 438 34.22 -6.20 0.24
CA ILE A 438 33.93 -5.24 1.32
C ILE A 438 34.57 -3.88 1.00
N ASP A 439 35.81 -3.87 0.50
CA ASP A 439 36.48 -2.64 0.05
C ASP A 439 35.72 -1.95 -1.07
N SER A 440 35.26 -2.73 -2.06
CA SER A 440 34.49 -2.21 -3.20
C SER A 440 33.10 -1.71 -2.78
N ILE A 441 32.43 -2.36 -1.81
CA ILE A 441 31.18 -1.84 -1.21
C ILE A 441 31.46 -0.53 -0.46
N SER A 442 32.54 -0.49 0.32
CA SER A 442 32.95 0.68 1.09
C SER A 442 33.24 1.88 0.20
N GLU A 443 34.02 1.70 -0.87
CA GLU A 443 34.35 2.73 -1.86
C GLU A 443 33.08 3.25 -2.56
N LYS A 444 32.23 2.32 -2.99
CA LYS A 444 30.96 2.67 -3.62
C LYS A 444 30.07 3.48 -2.69
N LEU A 445 29.98 3.15 -1.41
CA LEU A 445 29.16 3.90 -0.44
C LEU A 445 29.76 5.25 -0.06
N ALA A 446 31.09 5.39 -0.07
CA ALA A 446 31.77 6.66 0.19
C ALA A 446 31.39 7.73 -0.86
N SER A 447 31.11 7.32 -2.10
CA SER A 447 30.68 8.23 -3.18
C SER A 447 29.31 8.90 -2.95
N VAL A 448 28.48 8.32 -2.07
CA VAL A 448 27.05 8.68 -1.94
C VAL A 448 26.74 9.39 -0.61
N HIS A 449 27.76 9.91 0.05
CA HIS A 449 27.69 10.51 1.39
C HIS A 449 27.07 9.54 2.42
N PRO A 450 27.86 8.59 2.96
CA PRO A 450 27.35 7.55 3.83
C PRO A 450 26.70 8.14 5.08
N ASN A 451 25.63 7.49 5.57
CA ASN A 451 25.03 7.85 6.85
C ASN A 451 25.57 6.95 7.98
N LEU A 452 25.24 7.29 9.23
CA LEU A 452 25.71 6.56 10.41
C LEU A 452 25.32 5.07 10.41
N TYR A 453 24.20 4.70 9.78
CA TYR A 453 23.78 3.32 9.67
C TYR A 453 24.68 2.53 8.71
N THR A 454 24.85 3.03 7.48
CA THR A 454 25.74 2.45 6.46
C THR A 454 27.13 2.21 7.01
N PHE A 455 27.62 3.23 7.70
CA PHE A 455 28.92 3.25 8.32
C PHE A 455 29.10 2.12 9.35
N ASN A 456 28.14 1.96 10.26
CA ASN A 456 28.17 0.90 11.27
C ASN A 456 28.15 -0.51 10.65
N VAL A 457 27.46 -0.66 9.51
CA VAL A 457 27.40 -1.92 8.77
C VAL A 457 28.75 -2.30 8.18
N ILE A 458 29.47 -1.36 7.55
CA ILE A 458 30.80 -1.63 6.97
C ILE A 458 31.82 -1.99 8.05
N ILE A 459 31.81 -1.28 9.18
CA ILE A 459 32.62 -1.65 10.36
C ILE A 459 32.33 -3.09 10.78
N GLN A 460 31.05 -3.44 10.89
CA GLN A 460 30.63 -4.79 11.28
C GLN A 460 31.10 -5.84 10.27
N LEU A 461 31.08 -5.54 8.96
CA LEU A 461 31.58 -6.44 7.92
C LEU A 461 33.09 -6.65 8.01
N TYR A 462 33.90 -5.59 8.15
CA TYR A 462 35.34 -5.73 8.33
C TYR A 462 35.69 -6.56 9.57
N LEU A 463 35.01 -6.33 10.70
CA LEU A 463 35.22 -7.08 11.94
C LEU A 463 34.74 -8.53 11.85
N SER A 464 33.70 -8.81 11.05
CA SER A 464 33.25 -10.18 10.80
C SER A 464 34.28 -11.01 10.02
N ARG A 465 35.24 -10.37 9.33
CA ARG A 465 36.36 -10.98 8.59
C ARG A 465 37.71 -10.83 9.28
N ASP A 466 37.70 -10.57 10.59
CA ASP A 466 38.90 -10.37 11.39
C ASP A 466 39.85 -9.28 10.83
N MET A 467 39.27 -8.18 10.31
CA MET A 467 40.00 -7.02 9.79
C MET A 467 39.85 -5.77 10.67
N PRO A 468 40.23 -5.81 11.96
CA PRO A 468 40.00 -4.69 12.89
C PRO A 468 40.75 -3.42 12.49
N VAL A 469 41.91 -3.54 11.84
CA VAL A 469 42.69 -2.39 11.35
C VAL A 469 41.92 -1.63 10.27
N LYS A 470 41.31 -2.34 9.30
CA LYS A 470 40.47 -1.70 8.27
C LYS A 470 39.22 -1.08 8.87
N ALA A 471 38.56 -1.79 9.80
CA ALA A 471 37.39 -1.25 10.49
C ALA A 471 37.72 0.05 11.24
N SER A 472 38.87 0.11 11.93
CA SER A 472 39.34 1.29 12.65
C SER A 472 39.72 2.42 11.69
N SER A 473 40.41 2.11 10.58
CA SER A 473 40.71 3.09 9.53
C SER A 473 39.44 3.68 8.92
N TYR A 474 38.41 2.85 8.71
CA TYR A 474 37.13 3.29 8.17
C TYR A 474 36.34 4.13 9.19
N LEU A 475 36.42 3.81 10.49
CA LEU A 475 35.92 4.68 11.56
C LEU A 475 36.55 6.06 11.51
N HIS A 476 37.87 6.11 11.36
CA HIS A 476 38.60 7.37 11.26
C HIS A 476 38.18 8.19 10.03
N SER A 477 38.07 7.58 8.85
CA SER A 477 37.65 8.29 7.64
C SER A 477 36.21 8.79 7.75
N ALA A 478 35.30 7.99 8.29
CA ALA A 478 33.89 8.40 8.43
C ALA A 478 33.70 9.59 9.37
N VAL A 479 34.46 9.64 10.46
CA VAL A 479 34.42 10.77 11.40
C VAL A 479 35.01 12.03 10.76
N ASN A 480 36.18 11.92 10.13
CA ASN A 480 36.91 13.09 9.66
C ASN A 480 36.46 13.58 8.29
N ASP A 481 36.18 12.66 7.36
CA ASP A 481 35.90 13.00 5.96
C ASP A 481 34.39 13.19 5.72
N HIS A 482 33.54 12.60 6.58
CA HIS A 482 32.08 12.68 6.44
C HIS A 482 31.37 13.32 7.65
N ASN A 483 32.11 13.79 8.66
CA ASN A 483 31.57 14.42 9.87
C ASN A 483 30.48 13.57 10.58
N LEU A 484 30.57 12.23 10.48
CA LEU A 484 29.62 11.34 11.14
C LEU A 484 29.98 11.22 12.63
N ILE A 485 29.00 11.43 13.50
CA ILE A 485 29.17 11.30 14.95
C ILE A 485 28.95 9.84 15.36
N PRO A 486 29.98 9.11 15.83
CA PRO A 486 29.84 7.74 16.29
C PRO A 486 28.82 7.61 17.42
N ASN A 487 28.15 6.47 17.51
CA ASN A 487 27.27 6.18 18.64
C ASN A 487 27.55 4.79 19.21
N ILE A 488 26.73 4.39 20.17
CA ILE A 488 26.84 3.08 20.81
C ILE A 488 26.82 1.90 19.81
N LYS A 489 26.05 2.01 18.72
CA LYS A 489 25.97 0.97 17.68
C LYS A 489 27.26 0.91 16.84
N THR A 490 28.04 1.99 16.77
CA THR A 490 29.35 2.01 16.11
C THR A 490 30.36 1.15 16.86
N PHE A 491 30.36 1.20 18.19
CA PHE A 491 31.36 0.53 19.03
C PHE A 491 30.96 -0.89 19.43
N ALA A 492 29.67 -1.25 19.36
CA ALA A 492 29.20 -2.59 19.68
C ALA A 492 29.89 -3.70 18.85
N PRO A 493 30.08 -3.56 17.51
CA PRO A 493 30.81 -4.55 16.72
C PRO A 493 32.27 -4.76 17.17
N PHE A 494 32.99 -3.70 17.55
CA PHE A 494 34.37 -3.82 18.04
C PHE A 494 34.42 -4.55 19.38
N ALA A 495 33.52 -4.22 20.31
CA ALA A 495 33.43 -4.93 21.59
C ALA A 495 33.13 -6.42 21.36
N ASN A 496 32.19 -6.75 20.48
CA ASN A 496 31.87 -8.14 20.15
C ASN A 496 33.05 -8.87 19.50
N TYR A 497 33.78 -8.22 18.60
CA TYR A 497 34.99 -8.76 17.98
C TYR A 497 36.06 -9.10 19.03
N PHE A 498 36.37 -8.16 19.92
CA PHE A 498 37.39 -8.38 20.94
C PHE A 498 36.96 -9.43 21.98
N ASP A 499 35.68 -9.53 22.34
CA ASP A 499 35.21 -10.61 23.24
C ASP A 499 35.30 -11.98 22.56
N ARG A 500 35.02 -12.06 21.25
CA ARG A 500 35.13 -13.30 20.46
C ARG A 500 36.54 -13.85 20.42
N ILE A 501 37.55 -13.00 20.25
CA ILE A 501 38.96 -13.45 20.20
C ILE A 501 39.56 -13.70 21.60
N TYR A 502 38.84 -13.37 22.69
CA TYR A 502 39.35 -13.57 24.05
C TYR A 502 39.85 -14.99 24.34
N PRO A 503 39.16 -16.08 23.94
CA PRO A 503 39.65 -17.43 24.21
C PRO A 503 40.97 -17.78 23.51
N SER A 504 41.24 -17.18 22.34
CA SER A 504 42.46 -17.44 21.55
C SER A 504 43.59 -16.44 21.85
N ASP A 505 43.25 -15.18 22.15
CA ASP A 505 44.18 -14.10 22.44
C ASP A 505 43.62 -13.13 23.51
N PRO A 506 43.77 -13.46 24.80
CA PRO A 506 43.24 -12.66 25.91
C PRO A 506 43.87 -11.27 26.01
N GLU A 507 45.16 -11.13 25.68
CA GLU A 507 45.88 -9.86 25.80
C GLU A 507 45.36 -8.85 24.76
N THR A 508 45.31 -9.25 23.48
CA THR A 508 44.74 -8.41 22.42
C THR A 508 43.27 -8.09 22.69
N SER A 509 42.49 -9.04 23.21
CA SER A 509 41.11 -8.81 23.61
C SER A 509 40.98 -7.71 24.68
N ILE A 510 41.77 -7.77 25.75
CA ILE A 510 41.75 -6.77 26.83
C ILE A 510 42.19 -5.40 26.33
N MET A 511 43.29 -5.34 25.55
CA MET A 511 43.76 -4.08 24.97
C MET A 511 42.73 -3.48 24.00
N GLY A 512 42.10 -4.31 23.18
CA GLY A 512 41.05 -3.90 22.26
C GLY A 512 39.79 -3.39 22.97
N MET A 513 39.35 -4.06 24.03
CA MET A 513 38.23 -3.60 24.86
C MET A 513 38.52 -2.25 25.53
N ARG A 514 39.76 -2.06 26.01
CA ARG A 514 40.20 -0.77 26.55
C ARG A 514 40.20 0.31 25.48
N TRP A 515 40.70 0.02 24.29
CA TRP A 515 40.65 0.93 23.15
C TRP A 515 39.20 1.34 22.81
N VAL A 516 38.26 0.39 22.77
CA VAL A 516 36.83 0.69 22.56
C VAL A 516 36.30 1.65 23.63
N PHE A 517 36.64 1.40 24.90
CA PHE A 517 36.25 2.27 26.02
C PHE A 517 36.79 3.70 25.86
N ASP A 518 38.09 3.83 25.56
CA ASP A 518 38.75 5.13 25.38
C ASP A 518 38.18 5.89 24.17
N CYS A 519 37.89 5.21 23.06
CA CYS A 519 37.21 5.81 21.91
C CYS A 519 35.79 6.27 22.26
N MET A 520 34.98 5.44 22.94
CA MET A 520 33.63 5.84 23.36
C MET A 520 33.67 7.08 24.26
N LYS A 521 34.65 7.18 25.15
CA LYS A 521 34.88 8.37 25.99
C LYS A 521 35.28 9.59 25.16
N PHE A 522 36.19 9.42 24.19
CA PHE A 522 36.64 10.49 23.31
C PHE A 522 35.50 11.09 22.48
N PHE A 523 34.56 10.25 22.02
CA PHE A 523 33.39 10.69 21.23
C PHE A 523 32.14 11.02 22.08
N ASP A 524 32.28 11.14 23.41
CA ASP A 524 31.17 11.41 24.33
C ASP A 524 29.98 10.45 24.19
N VAL A 525 30.23 9.18 23.82
CA VAL A 525 29.18 8.17 23.67
C VAL A 525 28.76 7.66 25.05
N PRO A 526 27.48 7.76 25.43
CA PRO A 526 27.03 7.40 26.77
C PRO A 526 27.23 5.90 27.08
N PHE A 527 27.77 5.63 28.26
CA PHE A 527 28.07 4.28 28.76
C PHE A 527 26.85 3.52 29.31
N ASP A 528 25.62 4.01 29.09
CA ASP A 528 24.41 3.56 29.80
C ASP A 528 23.80 2.24 29.28
N SER A 529 24.64 1.26 28.92
CA SER A 529 24.20 0.05 28.21
C SER A 529 24.87 -1.23 28.67
N GLN A 530 24.30 -2.36 28.22
CA GLN A 530 24.87 -3.70 28.36
C GLN A 530 26.34 -3.79 27.91
N ILE A 531 26.79 -2.95 26.97
CA ILE A 531 28.18 -2.92 26.47
C ILE A 531 29.13 -2.44 27.57
N SER A 532 28.77 -1.43 28.38
CA SER A 532 29.61 -0.98 29.49
C SER A 532 29.73 -2.06 30.56
N LYS A 533 28.65 -2.82 30.84
CA LYS A 533 28.72 -3.97 31.74
C LYS A 533 29.64 -5.06 31.19
N HIS A 534 29.61 -5.30 29.88
CA HIS A 534 30.44 -6.31 29.21
C HIS A 534 31.93 -5.93 29.26
N ILE A 535 32.25 -4.67 28.92
CA ILE A 535 33.61 -4.12 29.00
C ILE A 535 34.11 -4.17 30.45
N LYS A 536 33.31 -3.70 31.43
CA LYS A 536 33.68 -3.70 32.86
C LYS A 536 33.84 -5.10 33.46
N LYS A 537 33.19 -6.13 32.90
CA LYS A 537 33.37 -7.52 33.32
C LYS A 537 34.73 -8.07 32.91
N ARG A 538 35.31 -7.57 31.81
CA ARG A 538 36.55 -8.07 31.22
C ARG A 538 37.78 -7.22 31.58
N ILE A 539 37.61 -5.92 31.79
CA ILE A 539 38.69 -5.05 32.23
C ILE A 539 38.76 -5.04 33.77
N PRO A 540 39.89 -5.43 34.40
CA PRO A 540 40.09 -5.30 35.83
C PRO A 540 39.77 -3.88 36.31
N GLN A 541 39.05 -3.73 37.43
CA GLN A 541 38.66 -2.42 37.97
C GLN A 541 39.88 -1.51 38.27
N SER A 542 41.06 -2.08 38.44
CA SER A 542 42.31 -1.33 38.61
C SER A 542 42.81 -0.64 37.33
N LEU A 543 42.23 -0.95 36.17
CA LEU A 543 42.63 -0.47 34.85
C LEU A 543 41.57 0.43 34.18
N ILE A 544 40.42 0.66 34.82
CA ILE A 544 39.34 1.57 34.42
C ILE A 544 39.48 2.87 35.19
#